data_AF-A0A9P8DW73-F1
#
_entry.id   AF-A0A9P8DW73-F1
#
_cell.length_a   1.000
_cell.length_b   1.000
_cell.length_c   1.000
_cell.angle_alpha   90.00
_cell.angle_beta   90.00
_cell.angle_gamma   90.00
#
_symmetry.space_group_name_H-M   'P 1'
#
loop_
_entity.id
_entity.type
_entity.pdbx_description
1 polymer ?
#
loop_
_entity_poly.entity_id
_entity_poly.type
_entity_poly.pdbx_seq_one_letter_code
_entity_poly.pdbx_strand_id
1 'polypeptide(L)'
;SRTLAAYFGHDNPNKPTLSLGAPHMQSFSPPASPKSTLDANSSKSPPHLSILLLSASDGRGTLVDLTKTLAEMSQKGKLAPKDISMDLVDAELTESVMGEPDLLILFADSVHLKGYPPWQLRLTEIFHVPDNNGVGYQVFIRGLYKYAQAQMRFGS
;
A
#
# COMPACT_ATOMS: atom_id res chain seq x y z
N SER A 1 -19.88 4.79 14.49
CA SER A 1 -19.15 4.47 13.25
C SER A 1 -20.06 4.77 12.06
N ARG A 2 -19.63 5.61 11.11
CA ARG A 2 -20.38 5.89 9.87
C ARG A 2 -19.85 4.95 8.78
N THR A 3 -20.74 4.18 8.14
CA THR A 3 -20.36 3.25 7.06
C THR A 3 -20.28 3.98 5.72
N LEU A 4 -19.57 3.42 4.72
CA LEU A 4 -19.57 3.96 3.35
C LEU A 4 -21.00 4.08 2.79
N ALA A 5 -21.87 3.12 3.09
CA ALA A 5 -23.28 3.18 2.71
C ALA A 5 -24.03 4.36 3.35
N ALA A 6 -23.73 4.69 4.61
CA ALA A 6 -24.33 5.86 5.27
C ALA A 6 -23.83 7.20 4.69
N TYR A 7 -22.62 7.24 4.12
CA TYR A 7 -22.07 8.46 3.51
C TYR A 7 -22.53 8.65 2.06
N PHE A 8 -22.44 7.60 1.23
CA PHE A 8 -22.78 7.67 -0.19
C PHE A 8 -24.27 7.45 -0.48
N GLY A 9 -25.00 6.81 0.43
CA GLY A 9 -26.34 6.26 0.18
C GLY A 9 -26.26 4.82 -0.36
N HIS A 10 -27.31 4.04 -0.15
CA HIS A 10 -27.34 2.62 -0.54
C HIS A 10 -27.23 2.42 -2.06
N ASP A 11 -27.92 3.26 -2.84
CA ASP A 11 -28.10 3.09 -4.30
C ASP A 11 -27.27 4.07 -5.14
N ASN A 12 -26.25 4.70 -4.56
CA ASN A 12 -25.42 5.66 -5.28
C ASN A 12 -24.42 4.95 -6.21
N PRO A 13 -24.44 5.22 -7.53
CA PRO A 13 -23.55 4.57 -8.49
C PRO A 13 -22.07 4.94 -8.30
N ASN A 14 -21.76 6.04 -7.61
CA ASN A 14 -20.40 6.46 -7.28
C ASN A 14 -19.90 5.89 -5.94
N LYS A 15 -20.70 5.07 -5.25
CA LYS A 15 -20.28 4.45 -3.99
C LYS A 15 -19.08 3.52 -4.28
N PRO A 16 -17.94 3.72 -3.61
CA PRO A 16 -16.77 2.92 -3.90
C PRO A 16 -16.96 1.47 -3.46
N THR A 17 -16.37 0.56 -4.22
CA THR A 17 -16.14 -0.82 -3.79
C THR A 17 -14.89 -0.89 -2.91
N LEU A 18 -14.80 -1.88 -2.03
CA LEU A 18 -13.70 -2.03 -1.08
C LEU A 18 -13.12 -3.45 -1.16
N SER A 19 -11.81 -3.57 -1.28
CA SER A 19 -11.06 -4.81 -1.04
C SER A 19 -10.13 -4.64 0.15
N LEU A 20 -9.98 -5.71 0.94
CA LEU A 20 -9.08 -5.79 2.08
C LEU A 20 -8.14 -6.97 1.88
N GLY A 21 -6.83 -6.75 1.88
CA GLY A 21 -5.81 -7.78 1.77
C GLY A 21 -4.76 -7.65 2.86
N ALA A 22 -3.89 -8.65 2.92
CA ALA A 22 -2.61 -8.61 3.62
C ALA A 22 -1.61 -9.48 2.82
N PRO A 23 -0.30 -9.26 2.95
CA PRO A 23 0.69 -10.15 2.36
C PRO A 23 0.39 -11.61 2.70
N HIS A 24 0.47 -12.48 1.70
CA HIS A 24 0.19 -13.92 1.80
C HIS A 24 -1.25 -14.31 2.22
N MET A 25 -2.21 -13.37 2.21
CA MET A 25 -3.62 -13.64 2.48
C MET A 25 -4.48 -13.31 1.25
N GLN A 26 -5.52 -14.11 1.02
CA GLN A 26 -6.48 -13.80 -0.04
C GLN A 26 -7.24 -12.52 0.27
N SER A 27 -7.41 -11.67 -0.74
CA SER A 27 -8.21 -10.44 -0.62
C SER A 27 -9.67 -10.76 -0.30
N PHE A 28 -10.20 -10.08 0.70
CA PHE A 28 -11.60 -10.12 1.10
C PHE A 28 -12.32 -8.86 0.62
N SER A 29 -13.46 -9.03 -0.06
CA SER A 29 -14.37 -7.92 -0.37
C SER A 29 -15.60 -8.00 0.54
N PRO A 30 -15.94 -6.95 1.30
CA PRO A 30 -17.10 -6.98 2.17
C PRO A 30 -18.39 -7.22 1.39
N PRO A 31 -19.34 -8.02 1.91
CA PRO A 31 -20.57 -8.37 1.21
C PRO A 31 -21.49 -7.18 0.91
N ALA A 32 -21.30 -6.05 1.59
CA ALA A 32 -22.01 -4.80 1.33
C ALA A 32 -21.40 -3.95 0.19
N SER A 33 -20.31 -4.42 -0.43
CA SER A 33 -19.72 -3.77 -1.59
C SER A 33 -20.65 -3.90 -2.79
N PRO A 34 -20.89 -2.83 -3.57
CA PRO A 34 -21.71 -2.93 -4.76
C PRO A 34 -21.11 -3.99 -5.70
N LYS A 35 -21.95 -4.89 -6.22
CA LYS A 35 -21.52 -5.83 -7.26
C LYS A 35 -21.11 -4.97 -8.46
N SER A 36 -19.91 -5.18 -8.98
CA SER A 36 -19.49 -4.60 -10.26
C SER A 36 -20.36 -5.23 -11.36
N THR A 37 -21.58 -4.73 -11.56
CA THR A 37 -22.36 -5.06 -12.75
C THR A 37 -21.67 -4.36 -13.91
N LEU A 38 -20.93 -5.13 -14.69
CA LEU A 38 -20.40 -4.72 -16.00
C LEU A 38 -21.60 -4.60 -16.96
N ASP A 39 -22.48 -3.62 -16.73
CA ASP A 39 -23.50 -3.27 -17.70
C ASP A 39 -22.78 -2.51 -18.81
N ALA A 40 -22.55 -3.21 -19.93
CA ALA A 40 -21.80 -2.79 -21.11
C ALA A 40 -22.29 -1.48 -21.79
N ASN A 41 -23.33 -0.84 -21.24
CA ASN A 41 -23.91 0.42 -21.73
C ASN A 41 -23.74 1.62 -20.77
N SER A 42 -23.05 1.47 -19.63
CA SER A 42 -22.71 2.59 -18.74
C SER A 42 -21.19 2.79 -18.67
N SER A 43 -20.71 3.97 -19.03
CA SER A 43 -19.29 4.25 -19.30
C SER A 43 -18.43 4.54 -18.05
N LYS A 44 -18.91 4.23 -16.84
CA LYS A 44 -18.17 4.53 -15.60
C LYS A 44 -18.35 3.40 -14.58
N SER A 45 -17.29 2.61 -14.39
CA SER A 45 -17.20 1.71 -13.25
C SER A 45 -17.14 2.52 -11.95
N PRO A 46 -17.73 2.02 -10.85
CA PRO A 46 -17.61 2.68 -9.55
C PRO A 46 -16.13 2.70 -9.13
N PRO A 47 -15.69 3.74 -8.39
CA PRO A 47 -14.34 3.78 -7.85
C PRO A 47 -14.07 2.56 -6.94
N HIS A 48 -12.82 2.09 -6.91
CA HIS A 48 -12.40 0.97 -6.05
C HIS A 48 -11.35 1.44 -5.05
N LEU A 49 -11.57 1.13 -3.78
CA LEU A 49 -10.59 1.33 -2.71
C LEU A 49 -9.99 -0.03 -2.36
N SER A 50 -8.66 -0.14 -2.41
CA SER A 50 -7.94 -1.29 -1.90
C SER A 50 -7.23 -0.92 -0.61
N ILE A 51 -7.40 -1.75 0.43
CA ILE A 51 -6.72 -1.62 1.71
C ILE A 51 -5.82 -2.82 1.89
N LEU A 52 -4.53 -2.57 2.02
CA LEU A 52 -3.55 -3.57 2.38
C LEU A 52 -3.16 -3.39 3.84
N LEU A 53 -3.34 -4.44 4.65
CA LEU A 53 -2.91 -4.48 6.03
C LEU A 53 -1.49 -5.04 6.10
N LEU A 54 -0.62 -4.31 6.76
CA LEU A 54 0.78 -4.67 6.95
C LEU A 54 1.09 -4.81 8.42
N SER A 55 2.13 -5.58 8.68
CA SER A 55 2.70 -5.87 9.98
C SER A 55 4.23 -5.73 9.93
N ALA A 56 4.88 -5.75 11.09
CA ALA A 56 6.33 -5.62 11.16
C ALA A 56 7.10 -6.79 10.50
N SER A 57 6.47 -7.96 10.32
CA SER A 57 7.10 -9.08 9.60
C SER A 57 7.24 -8.79 8.11
N ASP A 58 6.38 -7.94 7.55
CA ASP A 58 6.36 -7.58 6.14
C ASP A 58 7.50 -6.61 5.75
N GLY A 59 8.29 -6.14 6.73
CA GLY A 59 9.44 -5.28 6.51
C GLY A 59 10.75 -6.04 6.39
N ARG A 60 11.60 -5.93 7.42
CA ARG A 60 12.96 -6.51 7.39
C ARG A 60 12.96 -8.04 7.31
N GLY A 61 11.93 -8.70 7.86
CA GLY A 61 11.78 -10.15 7.79
C GLY A 61 11.72 -10.64 6.34
N THR A 62 10.85 -10.02 5.54
CA THR A 62 10.71 -10.36 4.12
C THR A 62 12.00 -10.17 3.32
N LEU A 63 12.78 -9.12 3.59
CA LEU A 63 14.10 -8.95 2.94
C LEU A 63 15.06 -10.10 3.24
N VAL A 64 15.08 -10.55 4.50
CA VAL A 64 15.90 -11.69 4.92
C VAL A 64 15.43 -12.96 4.23
N ASP A 65 14.12 -13.19 4.15
CA ASP A 65 13.57 -14.40 3.53
C ASP A 65 13.76 -14.43 2.01
N LEU A 66 13.59 -13.30 1.33
CA LEU A 66 13.94 -13.16 -0.09
C LEU A 66 15.42 -13.47 -0.33
N THR A 67 16.30 -12.91 0.50
CA THR A 67 17.75 -13.15 0.36
C THR A 67 18.12 -14.62 0.55
N LYS A 68 17.48 -15.33 1.49
CA LYS A 68 17.66 -16.78 1.66
C LYS A 68 17.21 -17.53 0.39
N THR A 69 16.03 -17.21 -0.15
CA THR A 69 15.51 -17.84 -1.37
C THR A 69 16.45 -17.63 -2.55
N LEU A 70 16.91 -16.39 -2.78
CA LEU A 70 17.85 -16.07 -3.86
C LEU A 70 19.19 -16.80 -3.69
N ALA A 71 19.71 -16.86 -2.47
CA ALA A 71 20.94 -17.60 -2.17
C ALA A 71 20.79 -19.10 -2.45
N GLU A 72 19.68 -19.72 -2.03
CA GLU A 72 19.39 -21.12 -2.32
C GLU A 72 19.25 -21.40 -3.82
N MET A 73 18.54 -20.54 -4.55
CA MET A 73 18.41 -20.66 -6.00
C MET A 73 19.77 -20.59 -6.68
N SER A 74 20.65 -19.71 -6.19
CA SER A 74 22.00 -19.59 -6.72
C SER A 74 22.86 -20.82 -6.44
N GLN A 75 22.83 -21.35 -5.22
CA GLN A 75 23.53 -22.59 -4.86
C GLN A 75 23.05 -23.80 -5.66
N LYS A 76 21.76 -23.84 -6.02
CA LYS A 76 21.15 -24.88 -6.86
C LYS A 76 21.42 -24.66 -8.36
N GLY A 77 22.18 -23.64 -8.74
CA GLY A 77 22.51 -23.33 -10.14
C GLY A 77 21.33 -22.79 -10.96
N LYS A 78 20.23 -22.38 -10.31
CA LYS A 78 19.03 -21.83 -10.97
C LYS A 78 19.13 -20.33 -11.26
N LEU A 79 20.06 -19.64 -10.61
CA LEU A 79 20.26 -18.19 -10.71
C LEU A 79 21.76 -17.88 -10.57
N ALA A 80 22.38 -17.17 -11.51
CA ALA A 80 23.76 -16.74 -11.30
C ALA A 80 23.77 -15.50 -10.38
N PRO A 81 24.77 -15.33 -9.50
CA PRO A 81 24.83 -14.16 -8.61
C PRO A 81 24.79 -12.81 -9.35
N LYS A 82 25.31 -12.77 -10.58
CA LYS A 82 25.28 -11.59 -11.46
C LYS A 82 23.86 -11.22 -11.94
N ASP A 83 22.92 -12.15 -11.87
CA ASP A 83 21.53 -11.94 -12.27
C ASP A 83 20.70 -11.32 -11.13
N ILE A 84 21.27 -11.23 -9.92
CA ILE A 84 20.65 -10.54 -8.78
C ILE A 84 20.85 -9.04 -8.94
N SER A 85 19.83 -8.35 -9.44
CA SER A 85 19.81 -6.90 -9.67
C SER A 85 18.87 -6.18 -8.70
N MET A 86 18.94 -4.84 -8.66
CA MET A 86 17.95 -4.02 -7.95
C MET A 86 16.54 -4.26 -8.50
N ASP A 87 16.38 -4.35 -9.82
CA ASP A 87 15.09 -4.59 -10.47
C ASP A 87 14.48 -5.93 -10.07
N LEU A 88 15.29 -6.99 -9.95
CA LEU A 88 14.82 -8.29 -9.47
C LEU A 88 14.31 -8.20 -8.04
N VAL A 89 15.10 -7.60 -7.14
CA VAL A 89 14.71 -7.46 -5.73
C VAL A 89 13.47 -6.59 -5.59
N ASP A 90 13.38 -5.51 -6.37
CA ASP A 90 12.24 -4.61 -6.37
C ASP A 90 10.95 -5.28 -6.86
N ALA A 91 11.03 -6.04 -7.96
CA ALA A 91 9.91 -6.81 -8.47
C ALA A 91 9.40 -7.84 -7.46
N GLU A 92 10.30 -8.66 -6.89
CA GLU A 92 9.96 -9.71 -5.93
C GLU A 92 9.31 -9.13 -4.65
N LEU A 93 9.83 -8.01 -4.13
CA LEU A 93 9.28 -7.36 -2.94
C LEU A 93 7.96 -6.64 -3.24
N THR A 94 7.82 -6.06 -4.43
CA THR A 94 6.57 -5.41 -4.87
C THR A 94 5.43 -6.42 -4.98
N GLU A 95 5.72 -7.59 -5.57
CA GLU A 95 4.74 -8.67 -5.69
C GLU A 95 4.41 -9.33 -4.35
N SER A 96 5.41 -9.51 -3.48
CA SER A 96 5.24 -10.22 -2.21
C SER A 96 4.61 -9.37 -1.10
N VAL A 97 4.88 -8.06 -1.09
CA VAL A 97 4.48 -7.15 -0.01
C VAL A 97 3.60 -6.04 -0.53
N MET A 98 4.20 -5.03 -1.15
CA MET A 98 3.54 -3.83 -1.69
C MET A 98 4.52 -3.04 -2.57
N GLY A 99 3.98 -2.20 -3.45
CA GLY A 99 4.78 -1.20 -4.17
C GLY A 99 5.20 -0.01 -3.31
N GLU A 100 5.99 0.90 -3.88
CA GLU A 100 6.45 2.12 -3.21
C GLU A 100 5.28 3.08 -2.93
N PRO A 101 5.00 3.45 -1.67
CA PRO A 101 3.97 4.44 -1.36
C PRO A 101 4.48 5.85 -1.64
N ASP A 102 3.62 6.68 -2.22
CA ASP A 102 3.91 8.09 -2.46
C ASP A 102 3.93 8.94 -1.18
N LEU A 103 2.96 8.69 -0.29
CA LEU A 103 2.71 9.46 0.92
C LEU A 103 2.49 8.52 2.11
N LEU A 104 3.28 8.70 3.17
CA LEU A 104 3.08 8.07 4.46
C LEU A 104 2.56 9.09 5.47
N ILE A 105 1.34 8.91 5.97
CA ILE A 105 0.80 9.70 7.08
C ILE A 105 1.11 8.99 8.39
N LEU A 106 1.97 9.58 9.22
CA LEU A 106 2.46 8.98 10.45
C LEU A 106 1.77 9.58 11.68
N PHE A 107 1.04 8.74 12.40
CA PHE A 107 0.38 9.06 13.67
C PHE A 107 1.21 8.49 14.84
N ALA A 108 2.17 9.26 15.34
CA ALA A 108 3.05 8.85 16.44
C ALA A 108 3.63 10.07 17.15
N ASP A 109 3.97 9.96 18.43
CA ASP A 109 4.67 11.02 19.20
C ASP A 109 5.98 11.49 18.53
N SER A 110 6.64 10.59 17.83
CA SER A 110 7.95 10.75 17.23
C SER A 110 8.02 9.97 15.91
N VAL A 111 8.96 10.35 15.03
CA VAL A 111 9.10 9.72 13.71
C VAL A 111 9.76 8.35 13.84
N HIS A 112 8.92 7.33 14.04
CA HIS A 112 9.32 5.93 14.05
C HIS A 112 8.42 5.09 13.15
N LEU A 113 9.02 4.38 12.21
CA LEU A 113 8.32 3.59 11.20
C LEU A 113 7.84 2.22 11.71
N LYS A 114 8.24 1.82 12.92
CA LYS A 114 7.77 0.60 13.62
C LYS A 114 7.72 -0.68 12.76
N GLY A 115 8.69 -0.86 11.87
CA GLY A 115 8.80 -2.04 11.01
C GLY A 115 8.11 -1.92 9.64
N TYR A 116 7.60 -0.74 9.27
CA TYR A 116 7.10 -0.47 7.92
C TYR A 116 8.17 -0.84 6.87
N PRO A 117 7.78 -1.43 5.72
CA PRO A 117 8.74 -1.97 4.75
C PRO A 117 9.79 -0.94 4.29
N PRO A 118 11.08 -1.15 4.61
CA PRO A 118 12.10 -0.11 4.41
C PRO A 118 12.54 0.04 2.96
N TRP A 119 12.44 -1.02 2.15
CA TRP A 119 12.81 -0.98 0.73
C TRP A 119 11.90 -0.01 -0.04
N GLN A 120 10.60 -0.10 0.22
CA GLN A 120 9.55 0.66 -0.45
C GLN A 120 9.57 2.16 -0.13
N LEU A 121 10.22 2.58 0.96
CA LEU A 121 10.16 3.97 1.44
C LEU A 121 11.14 4.94 0.77
N ARG A 122 11.88 4.49 -0.25
CA ARG A 122 13.00 5.22 -0.84
C ARG A 122 12.65 6.65 -1.27
N LEU A 123 11.45 6.87 -1.80
CA LEU A 123 10.97 8.17 -2.29
C LEU A 123 9.67 8.64 -1.63
N THR A 124 9.25 7.98 -0.56
CA THR A 124 7.99 8.29 0.13
C THR A 124 8.08 9.61 0.88
N GLU A 125 7.14 10.51 0.64
CA GLU A 125 6.96 11.71 1.46
C GLU A 125 6.32 11.35 2.81
N ILE A 126 6.91 11.79 3.91
CA ILE A 126 6.43 11.45 5.27
C ILE A 126 5.75 12.67 5.89
N PHE A 127 4.43 12.60 6.05
CA PHE A 127 3.63 13.59 6.76
C PHE A 127 3.36 13.14 8.21
N HIS A 128 4.13 13.69 9.15
CA HIS A 128 4.06 13.36 10.57
C HIS A 128 3.05 14.23 11.33
N VAL A 129 2.19 13.60 12.13
CA VAL A 129 1.14 14.24 12.91
C VAL A 129 1.20 13.73 14.37
N PRO A 130 1.92 14.43 15.27
CA PRO A 130 2.18 13.91 16.62
C PRO A 130 0.97 13.91 17.55
N ASP A 131 0.09 14.91 17.43
CA ASP A 131 -1.01 15.12 18.39
C ASP A 131 -2.31 14.37 18.01
N ASN A 132 -2.22 13.32 17.19
CA ASN A 132 -3.40 12.69 16.61
C ASN A 132 -3.30 11.16 16.61
N ASN A 133 -4.31 10.49 17.18
CA ASN A 133 -4.30 9.05 17.46
C ASN A 133 -4.99 8.18 16.39
N GLY A 134 -5.34 8.73 15.23
CA GLY A 134 -5.99 7.95 14.18
C GLY A 134 -6.38 8.74 12.94
N VAL A 135 -6.87 8.04 11.91
CA VAL A 135 -7.20 8.68 10.62
C VAL A 135 -8.47 9.51 10.74
N GLY A 136 -8.33 10.84 10.73
CA GLY A 136 -9.43 11.79 10.65
C GLY A 136 -9.47 12.48 9.29
N TYR A 137 -10.65 12.86 8.81
CA TYR A 137 -10.84 13.50 7.49
C TYR A 137 -9.98 14.75 7.30
N GLN A 138 -9.93 15.63 8.31
CA GLN A 138 -9.14 16.86 8.27
C GLN A 138 -7.64 16.58 8.15
N VAL A 139 -7.14 15.59 8.89
CA VAL A 139 -5.73 15.22 8.87
C VAL A 139 -5.35 14.57 7.54
N PHE A 140 -6.22 13.71 7.01
CA PHE A 140 -6.04 13.09 5.71
C PHE A 140 -5.94 14.13 4.58
N ILE A 141 -6.90 15.06 4.50
CA ILE A 141 -6.88 16.14 3.49
C ILE A 141 -5.64 17.04 3.64
N ARG A 142 -5.23 17.36 4.87
CA ARG A 142 -4.02 18.14 5.11
C ARG A 142 -2.76 17.42 4.61
N GLY A 143 -2.67 16.10 4.82
CA GLY A 143 -1.60 15.28 4.28
C GLY A 143 -1.55 15.32 2.76
N LEU A 144 -2.69 15.12 2.10
CA LEU A 144 -2.80 15.21 0.64
C LEU A 144 -2.41 16.59 0.10
N TYR A 145 -2.86 17.67 0.74
CA TYR A 145 -2.52 19.03 0.34
C TYR A 145 -1.02 19.29 0.44
N LYS A 146 -0.37 18.82 1.52
CA LYS A 146 1.07 18.93 1.69
C LYS A 146 1.84 18.13 0.65
N TYR A 147 1.42 16.90 0.38
CA TYR A 147 1.99 16.06 -0.66
C TYR A 147 1.87 16.70 -2.05
N ALA A 148 0.72 17.27 -2.39
CA ALA A 148 0.51 17.95 -3.67
C ALA A 148 1.40 19.19 -3.88
N GLN A 149 2.00 19.72 -2.81
CA GLN A 149 2.95 20.84 -2.85
C GLN A 149 4.41 20.40 -2.77
N ALA A 150 4.68 19.12 -2.54
CA ALA A 150 6.02 18.59 -2.44
C ALA A 150 6.74 18.70 -3.80
N GLN A 151 8.05 18.95 -3.75
CA GLN A 151 8.90 19.03 -4.95
C GLN A 151 9.83 17.82 -4.97
N MET A 152 9.54 16.86 -5.85
CA MET A 152 10.36 15.67 -6.04
C MET A 152 11.50 15.96 -7.02
N ARG A 153 12.74 16.00 -6.53
CA ARG A 153 13.92 16.39 -7.32
C ARG A 153 14.77 15.21 -7.83
N PHE A 154 14.32 13.97 -7.60
CA PHE A 154 14.84 12.67 -8.06
C PHE A 154 16.35 12.39 -8.07
N GLY A 155 17.19 13.31 -7.57
CA GLY A 155 18.65 13.22 -7.71
C GLY A 155 19.07 13.48 -9.16
N SER A 156 20.06 14.34 -9.35
CA SER A 156 20.73 14.57 -10.64
C SER A 156 22.06 13.86 -10.69
#